data_AF-A0A1N7QRJ7-F1
#
_entry.id   AF-A0A1N7QRJ7-F1
#
_cell.length_a   1.000
_cell.length_b   1.000
_cell.length_c   1.000
_cell.angle_alpha   90.00
_cell.angle_beta   90.00
_cell.angle_gamma   90.00
#
_symmetry.space_group_name_H-M   'P 1'
#
loop_
_entity.id
_entity.type
_entity.pdbx_description
1 polymer ?
#
loop_
_entity_poly.entity_id
_entity_poly.type
_entity_poly.pdbx_seq_one_letter_code
_entity_poly.pdbx_strand_id
1 'polypeptide(L)'
;MEINGYEYTEDEVLEALKKKGYLILKFETYNEEPIHGSTFVKHYFTTKCAVKGNQLPSDENIWFKVAEREFEKPFFKPDLAN
;
A
#
# COMPACT_ATOMS: atom_id res chain seq x y z
N MET A 1 8.79 1.19 -6.27
CA MET A 1 7.31 1.08 -6.39
C MET A 1 6.90 2.00 -7.51
N GLU A 2 6.05 1.56 -8.43
CA GLU A 2 5.60 2.41 -9.54
C GLU A 2 4.22 3.01 -9.21
N ILE A 3 4.09 4.34 -9.31
CA ILE A 3 2.82 5.04 -9.14
C ILE A 3 2.66 6.00 -10.32
N ASN A 4 1.57 5.88 -11.08
CA ASN A 4 1.33 6.65 -12.31
C ASN A 4 2.47 6.59 -13.36
N GLY A 5 3.17 5.46 -13.49
CA GLY A 5 4.28 5.31 -14.43
C GLY A 5 5.59 5.97 -13.99
N TYR A 6 5.70 6.39 -12.73
CA TYR A 6 6.93 6.88 -12.13
C TYR A 6 7.39 5.93 -11.02
N GLU A 7 8.69 5.62 -11.01
CA GLU A 7 9.29 4.87 -9.91
C GLU A 7 9.57 5.78 -8.71
N TYR A 8 9.09 5.35 -7.55
CA TYR A 8 9.35 5.96 -6.26
C TYR A 8 9.99 4.96 -5.31
N THR A 9 10.88 5.48 -4.48
CA THR A 9 11.45 4.73 -3.36
C THR A 9 10.47 4.65 -2.19
N GLU A 10 10.68 3.67 -1.31
CA GLU A 10 9.88 3.55 -0.08
C GLU A 10 9.93 4.85 0.74
N ASP A 11 11.10 5.47 0.87
CA ASP A 11 11.28 6.67 1.69
C ASP A 11 10.48 7.87 1.15
N GLU A 12 10.54 8.11 -0.17
CA GLU A 12 9.77 9.18 -0.82
C GLU A 12 8.25 9.03 -0.62
N VAL A 13 7.75 7.80 -0.76
CA VAL A 13 6.33 7.50 -0.57
C VAL A 13 5.93 7.70 0.89
N LEU A 14 6.74 7.20 1.83
CA LEU A 14 6.48 7.39 3.26
C LEU A 14 6.54 8.87 3.67
N GLU A 15 7.47 9.64 3.13
CA GLU A 15 7.54 11.08 3.34
C GLU A 15 6.31 11.80 2.77
N ALA A 16 5.86 11.43 1.58
CA ALA A 16 4.65 11.99 0.97
C ALA A 16 3.39 11.68 1.81
N LEU A 17 3.26 10.45 2.31
CA LEU A 17 2.18 10.05 3.22
C LEU A 17 2.24 10.84 4.53
N LYS A 18 3.43 11.01 5.13
CA LYS A 18 3.59 11.86 6.33
C LYS A 18 3.15 13.30 6.08
N LYS A 19 3.53 13.89 4.95
CA LYS A 19 3.10 15.26 4.55
C LYS A 19 1.59 15.37 4.38
N LYS A 20 0.90 14.30 3.98
CA LYS A 20 -0.56 14.18 3.90
C LYS A 20 -1.26 13.97 5.26
N GLY A 21 -0.49 13.83 6.34
CA GLY A 21 -0.98 13.64 7.70
C GLY A 21 -1.20 12.18 8.10
N TYR A 22 -0.58 11.23 7.40
CA TYR A 22 -0.55 9.84 7.84
C TYR A 22 0.54 9.61 8.87
N LEU A 23 0.24 8.76 9.86
CA LEU A 23 1.16 8.29 10.86
C LEU A 23 1.69 6.91 10.41
N ILE A 24 3.01 6.79 10.33
CA ILE A 24 3.66 5.55 9.88
C ILE A 24 3.97 4.69 11.10
N LEU A 25 3.36 3.51 11.19
CA LEU A 25 3.59 2.53 12.25
C LEU A 25 4.24 1.28 11.68
N LYS A 26 5.06 0.60 12.50
CA LYS A 26 5.52 -0.75 12.17
C LYS A 26 4.37 -1.73 12.38
N PHE A 27 4.22 -2.67 11.47
CA PHE A 27 3.18 -3.69 11.49
C PHE A 27 3.76 -5.03 11.07
N GLU A 28 3.53 -6.07 11.87
CA GLU A 28 3.95 -7.43 11.54
C GLU A 28 2.76 -8.14 10.89
N THR A 29 2.97 -8.63 9.66
CA THR A 29 1.95 -9.36 8.90
C THR A 29 2.54 -10.62 8.28
N TYR A 30 1.73 -11.39 7.57
CA TYR A 30 2.14 -12.57 6.86
C TYR A 30 1.56 -12.61 5.45
N ASN A 31 2.31 -13.20 4.52
CA ASN A 31 1.80 -13.60 3.22
C ASN A 31 1.52 -15.10 3.24
N GLU A 32 0.44 -15.51 2.59
CA GLU A 32 0.09 -16.91 2.42
C GLU A 32 0.53 -17.36 1.02
N GLU A 33 1.49 -18.27 0.98
CA GLU A 33 1.93 -18.90 -0.26
C GLU A 33 1.25 -20.27 -0.38
N PRO A 34 0.44 -20.50 -1.43
CA PRO A 34 -0.17 -21.80 -1.66
C PRO A 34 0.91 -22.81 -2.04
N ILE A 35 0.95 -23.94 -1.32
CA ILE A 35 1.80 -25.08 -1.68
C ILE A 35 0.92 -26.24 -2.15
N HIS A 36 1.52 -27.18 -2.87
CA HIS A 36 0.82 -28.30 -3.53
C HIS A 36 -0.27 -28.93 -2.63
N GLY A 37 -1.52 -28.94 -3.12
CA GLY A 37 -2.70 -29.40 -2.37
C GLY A 37 -3.49 -28.26 -1.72
N SER A 38 -4.11 -28.52 -0.57
CA SER A 38 -4.90 -27.54 0.22
C SER A 38 -4.10 -26.90 1.36
N THR A 39 -2.77 -26.89 1.26
CA THR A 39 -1.89 -26.40 2.33
C THR A 39 -1.34 -25.03 1.97
N PHE A 40 -1.24 -24.15 2.97
CA PHE A 40 -0.69 -22.80 2.82
C PHE A 40 0.47 -22.62 3.79
N VAL A 41 1.54 -21.98 3.33
CA VAL A 41 2.66 -21.58 4.19
C VAL A 41 2.53 -20.10 4.51
N LYS A 42 2.61 -19.75 5.80
CA LYS A 42 2.60 -18.36 6.26
C LYS A 42 4.01 -17.84 6.38
N HIS A 43 4.34 -16.85 5.57
CA HIS A 43 5.61 -16.13 5.62
C HIS A 43 5.41 -14.83 6.37
N TYR A 44 5.84 -14.80 7.64
CA TYR A 44 5.77 -13.60 8.47
C TYR A 44 6.84 -12.59 8.06
N PHE A 45 6.47 -11.31 7.98
CA PHE A 45 7.39 -10.22 7.69
C PHE A 45 6.95 -8.93 8.38
N THR A 46 7.91 -8.08 8.71
CA THR A 46 7.64 -6.75 9.24
C THR A 46 7.48 -5.77 8.08
N THR A 47 6.36 -5.05 8.06
CA THR A 47 6.08 -3.96 7.12
C THR A 47 5.71 -2.68 7.88
N LYS A 48 5.29 -1.64 7.15
CA LYS A 48 4.82 -0.37 7.70
C LYS A 48 3.36 -0.13 7.30
N CYS A 49 2.57 0.44 8.19
CA CYS A 49 1.23 0.91 7.88
C CYS A 49 1.18 2.43 7.92
N ALA A 50 0.37 3.02 7.04
CA ALA A 50 0.05 4.43 7.03
C ALA A 50 -1.38 4.61 7.54
N VAL A 51 -1.53 5.06 8.78
CA VAL A 51 -2.84 5.23 9.43
C VAL A 51 -3.16 6.71 9.61
N LYS A 52 -4.44 7.09 9.56
CA LYS A 52 -4.87 8.48 9.78
C LYS A 52 -5.93 8.54 10.88
N GLY A 53 -5.79 9.48 11.80
CA GLY A 53 -6.71 9.62 12.95
C GLY A 53 -6.66 8.40 13.88
N ASN A 54 -7.82 7.80 14.17
CA ASN A 54 -7.97 6.65 15.07
C ASN A 54 -7.93 5.28 14.36
N GLN A 55 -7.46 5.22 13.12
CA GLN A 55 -7.32 3.96 12.39
C GLN A 55 -6.23 3.08 13.01
N LEU A 56 -6.51 1.78 13.12
CA LEU A 56 -5.53 0.79 13.57
C LEU A 56 -4.67 0.29 12.39
N PRO A 57 -3.41 -0.10 12.64
CA PRO A 57 -2.58 -0.74 11.63
C PRO A 57 -3.21 -2.09 11.25
N SER A 58 -3.41 -2.30 9.94
CA SER A 58 -4.00 -3.50 9.36
C SER A 58 -3.48 -3.72 7.95
N ASP A 59 -3.74 -4.89 7.38
CA ASP A 59 -3.35 -5.25 6.01
C ASP A 59 -3.94 -4.34 4.92
N GLU A 60 -5.00 -3.62 5.23
CA GLU A 60 -5.62 -2.63 4.35
C GLU A 60 -4.88 -1.30 4.35
N ASN A 61 -4.22 -0.99 5.47
CA ASN A 61 -3.51 0.27 5.69
C ASN A 61 -1.99 0.11 5.49
N ILE A 62 -1.53 -0.97 4.86
CA ILE A 62 -0.11 -1.12 4.52
C ILE A 62 0.30 0.04 3.60
N TRP A 63 1.46 0.64 3.87
CA TRP A 63 1.90 1.90 3.28
C TRP A 63 1.82 1.94 1.75
N PHE A 64 2.18 0.86 1.06
CA PHE A 64 2.15 0.81 -0.41
C PHE A 64 0.72 0.82 -0.95
N LYS A 65 -0.22 0.10 -0.32
CA LYS A 65 -1.64 0.10 -0.72
C LYS A 65 -2.30 1.46 -0.50
N VAL A 66 -1.93 2.12 0.61
CA VAL A 66 -2.40 3.47 0.92
C VAL A 66 -1.83 4.47 -0.10
N ALA A 67 -0.56 4.33 -0.46
CA ALA A 67 0.07 5.16 -1.47
C ALA A 67 -0.54 4.98 -2.87
N GLU A 68 -0.80 3.74 -3.29
CA GLU A 68 -1.54 3.44 -4.52
C GLU A 68 -2.88 4.19 -4.52
N ARG A 69 -3.69 4.00 -3.48
CA ARG A 69 -5.01 4.66 -3.38
C ARG A 69 -4.95 6.19 -3.31
N GLU A 70 -3.98 6.76 -2.61
CA GLU A 70 -3.87 8.21 -2.41
C GLU A 70 -3.24 8.95 -3.59
N PHE A 71 -2.30 8.31 -4.29
CA PHE A 71 -1.50 8.95 -5.33
C PHE A 71 -1.80 8.46 -6.75
N GLU A 72 -2.35 7.25 -6.96
CA GLU A 72 -2.83 6.85 -8.28
C GLU A 72 -3.95 7.78 -8.72
N LYS A 73 -3.82 8.31 -9.93
CA LYS A 73 -4.87 9.11 -10.53
C LYS A 73 -6.03 8.19 -10.92
N PRO A 74 -7.29 8.59 -10.68
CA PRO A 74 -8.41 7.88 -11.30
C PRO A 74 -8.22 7.89 -12.82
N PHE A 75 -8.14 6.71 -13.41
CA PHE A 75 -8.12 6.56 -14.86
C PHE A 75 -9.48 6.98 -15.41
N PHE A 76 -9.63 8.27 -15.72
CA PHE A 76 -10.77 8.73 -16.51
C PHE A 76 -10.53 8.26 -17.93
N LYS A 77 -11.35 7.29 -18.37
CA LYS A 77 -11.43 6.94 -19.79
C LYS A 77 -11.71 8.25 -20.54
N PRO A 78 -10.84 8.71 -21.46
CA PRO A 78 -11.14 9.89 -22.24
C PRO A 78 -12.43 9.61 -23.03
N ASP A 79 -13.38 10.54 -22.95
CA ASP A 79 -14.60 10.48 -23.75
C ASP A 79 -14.19 10.61 -25.21
N LEU A 80 -14.31 9.52 -25.98
CA LEU A 80 -14.17 9.54 -27.44
C LEU A 80 -15.45 10.17 -28.01
N ALA A 81 -15.68 11.45 -27.71
CA ALA A 81 -16.72 12.23 -28.36
C ALA A 81 -16.25 12.49 -29.80
N ASN A 82 -16.84 11.71 -30.72
CA ASN A 82 -16.85 11.97 -32.16
C ASN A 82 -17.46 13.34 -32.47
#